data_AF-A0A8J6Y730-F1
#
_entry.id   AF-A0A8J6Y730-F1
#
_cell.length_a   1.000
_cell.length_b   1.000
_cell.length_c   1.000
_cell.angle_alpha   90.00
_cell.angle_beta   90.00
_cell.angle_gamma   90.00
#
_symmetry.space_group_name_H-M   'P 1'
#
loop_
_entity.id
_entity.type
_entity.pdbx_description
1 polymer ?
#
loop_
_entity_poly.entity_id
_entity_poly.type
_entity_poly.pdbx_seq_one_letter_code
_entity_poly.pdbx_strand_id
1 'polypeptide(L)' 'PRRTAMGENPLKLDARAPKIPFSEWALSETRFRMLMKTNPERSKRLLEEAQRVVQAKYDMYQQLANLHYGSDADTESN' A
#
# COMPACT_ATOMS: atom_id res chain seq x y z
N PRO A 1 11.92 0.95 15.98
CA PRO A 1 13.04 1.69 16.61
C PRO A 1 14.37 0.90 16.70
N ARG A 2 14.37 -0.35 17.17
CA ARG A 2 15.62 -1.14 17.33
C ARG A 2 16.34 -1.45 16.00
N ARG A 3 15.62 -1.63 14.89
CA ARG A 3 16.16 -1.90 13.54
C ARG A 3 17.07 -0.77 13.04
N THR A 4 16.64 0.48 13.25
CA THR A 4 17.42 1.68 12.95
C THR A 4 18.79 1.67 13.64
N ALA A 5 18.84 1.26 14.91
CA ALA A 5 20.10 1.20 15.67
C ALA A 5 21.05 0.10 15.17
N MET A 6 20.54 -0.86 14.38
CA MET A 6 21.31 -1.96 13.77
C MET A 6 21.70 -1.65 12.31
N GLY A 7 21.43 -0.43 11.80
CA GLY A 7 21.62 -0.12 10.39
C GLY A 7 20.68 -0.90 9.47
N GLU A 8 19.50 -1.28 9.95
CA GLU A 8 18.47 -1.95 9.15
C GLU A 8 17.29 -1.03 8.90
N ASN A 9 16.58 -1.27 7.79
CA ASN A 9 15.37 -0.52 7.47
C ASN A 9 14.34 -0.60 8.62
N PRO A 10 13.89 0.54 9.19
CA PRO A 10 12.94 0.54 10.29
C PRO A 10 11.55 0.00 9.91
N LEU A 11 11.17 0.13 8.64
CA LEU A 11 9.89 -0.34 8.14
C LEU A 11 10.03 -1.79 7.67
N LYS A 12 9.16 -2.65 8.20
CA LYS A 12 8.95 -4.00 7.70
C LYS A 12 7.51 -4.11 7.23
N LEU A 13 7.31 -4.48 5.96
CA LEU A 13 5.98 -4.71 5.40
C LEU A 13 5.61 -6.19 5.59
N ASP A 14 4.71 -6.48 6.54
CA ASP A 14 4.22 -7.85 6.79
C ASP A 14 3.03 -8.23 5.88
N ALA A 15 2.47 -7.26 5.16
CA ALA A 15 1.38 -7.49 4.21
C ALA A 15 1.92 -8.02 2.87
N ARG A 16 1.24 -9.02 2.31
CA ARG A 16 1.52 -9.53 0.96
C ARG A 16 0.87 -8.65 -0.10
N ALA A 17 1.35 -8.76 -1.33
CA ALA A 17 0.74 -8.10 -2.48
C ALA A 17 -0.77 -8.44 -2.60
N PRO A 18 -1.62 -7.46 -2.95
CA PRO A 18 -3.04 -7.70 -3.22
C PRO A 18 -3.22 -8.79 -4.28
N LYS A 19 -4.11 -9.75 -4.01
CA LYS A 19 -4.39 -10.88 -4.93
C LYS A 19 -5.66 -10.70 -5.76
N ILE A 20 -6.52 -9.77 -5.35
CA ILE A 20 -7.80 -9.47 -6.01
C ILE A 20 -7.95 -7.95 -6.16
N PRO A 21 -8.73 -7.49 -7.14
CA PRO A 21 -9.12 -6.09 -7.23
C PRO A 21 -9.86 -5.64 -5.96
N PHE A 22 -9.60 -4.41 -5.53
CA PHE A 22 -10.27 -3.77 -4.40
C PHE A 22 -11.80 -3.77 -4.57
N SER A 23 -12.29 -3.60 -5.80
CA SER A 23 -13.71 -3.62 -6.11
C SER A 23 -14.39 -4.95 -5.77
N GLU A 24 -13.70 -6.07 -5.94
CA GLU A 24 -14.23 -7.40 -5.63
C GLU A 24 -14.46 -7.55 -4.12
N TRP A 25 -13.47 -7.19 -3.31
CA TRP A 25 -13.61 -7.14 -1.86
C TRP A 25 -14.68 -6.13 -1.43
N ALA A 26 -14.67 -4.90 -1.98
CA ALA A 26 -15.62 -3.86 -1.60
C ALA A 26 -17.07 -4.29 -1.88
N LEU A 27 -17.33 -4.91 -3.04
CA LEU A 27 -18.68 -5.37 -3.38
C LEU A 27 -19.14 -6.60 -2.58
N SER A 28 -18.26 -7.27 -1.84
CA SER A 28 -18.66 -8.27 -0.85
C SER A 28 -19.36 -7.66 0.37
N GLU A 29 -19.16 -6.36 0.63
CA GLU A 29 -19.74 -5.68 1.78
C GLU A 29 -20.98 -4.84 1.44
N THR A 30 -21.98 -4.86 2.32
CA THR A 30 -23.23 -4.10 2.16
C THR A 30 -23.00 -2.60 2.05
N ARG A 31 -22.03 -2.04 2.79
CA ARG A 31 -21.76 -0.59 2.82
C ARG A 31 -21.41 -0.01 1.45
N PHE A 32 -20.73 -0.77 0.59
CA PHE A 32 -20.40 -0.34 -0.76
C PHE A 32 -21.51 -0.71 -1.76
N ARG A 33 -22.14 -1.89 -1.60
CA ARG A 33 -23.27 -2.29 -2.46
C ARG A 33 -24.46 -1.33 -2.39
N MET A 34 -24.72 -0.71 -1.24
CA MET A 34 -25.81 0.27 -1.11
C MET A 34 -25.60 1.49 -2.04
N LEU A 35 -24.36 1.96 -2.18
CA LEU A 35 -24.06 3.04 -3.12
C LEU A 35 -24.16 2.58 -4.57
N MET A 36 -23.71 1.35 -4.87
CA MET A 36 -23.84 0.78 -6.22
C MET A 36 -25.31 0.67 -6.66
N LYS A 37 -26.23 0.34 -5.74
CA LYS A 37 -27.67 0.27 -6.02
C LYS A 37 -28.32 1.63 -6.22
N THR A 38 -27.95 2.62 -5.43
CA THR A 38 -28.60 3.94 -5.41
C THR A 38 -27.98 4.93 -6.39
N ASN A 39 -26.68 4.80 -6.68
CA ASN A 39 -25.94 5.62 -7.63
C ASN A 39 -24.80 4.84 -8.30
N PRO A 40 -25.11 4.02 -9.32
CA PRO A 40 -24.14 3.14 -9.97
C PRO A 40 -22.96 3.90 -10.58
N GLU A 41 -23.21 5.02 -11.24
CA GLU A 41 -22.17 5.80 -11.93
C GLU A 41 -21.18 6.44 -10.95
N ARG A 42 -21.66 6.96 -9.83
CA ARG A 42 -20.77 7.45 -8.76
C ARG A 42 -20.01 6.30 -8.12
N SER A 43 -20.66 5.15 -7.90
CA SER A 43 -20.02 3.98 -7.31
C SER A 43 -18.86 3.47 -8.17
N LYS A 44 -19.05 3.34 -9.50
CA LYS A 44 -17.99 2.94 -10.43
C LYS A 44 -16.77 3.86 -10.34
N ARG A 45 -16.98 5.17 -10.44
CA ARG A 45 -15.89 6.16 -10.35
C ARG A 45 -15.11 6.07 -9.04
N LEU A 46 -15.82 5.93 -7.91
CA LEU A 46 -15.18 5.81 -6.60
C LEU A 46 -14.43 4.49 -6.41
N LEU A 47 -14.95 3.39 -6.95
CA LEU A 47 -14.26 2.09 -6.89
C LEU A 47 -12.97 2.10 -7.73
N GLU A 48 -12.99 2.73 -8.90
CA GLU A 48 -11.79 2.92 -9.73
C GLU A 48 -10.75 3.81 -9.04
N GLU A 49 -11.17 4.89 -8.41
CA GLU A 49 -10.29 5.77 -7.64
C GLU A 49 -9.69 5.04 -6.44
N ALA A 50 -10.52 4.32 -5.68
CA ALA A 50 -10.07 3.54 -4.53
C ALA A 50 -9.06 2.45 -4.94
N GLN A 51 -9.27 1.79 -6.09
CA GLN A 51 -8.31 0.82 -6.63
C GLN A 51 -6.93 1.46 -6.85
N ARG A 52 -6.87 2.65 -7.46
CA ARG A 52 -5.61 3.38 -7.67
C ARG A 52 -4.95 3.77 -6.35
N VAL A 53 -5.73 4.25 -5.37
CA VAL A 53 -5.22 4.63 -4.05
C VAL A 53 -4.64 3.44 -3.29
N VAL A 54 -5.33 2.29 -3.32
CA VAL A 54 -4.84 1.07 -2.65
C VAL A 54 -3.55 0.58 -3.29
N GLN A 55 -3.47 0.58 -4.62
CA GLN A 55 -2.25 0.19 -5.33
C GLN A 55 -1.09 1.14 -4.99
N ALA A 56 -1.29 2.45 -5.10
CA ALA A 56 -0.26 3.44 -4.81
C ALA A 56 0.24 3.36 -3.37
N LYS A 57 -0.65 3.12 -2.40
CA LYS A 57 -0.25 2.92 -1.00
C LYS A 57 0.60 1.66 -0.81
N TYR A 58 0.19 0.55 -1.43
CA TYR A 58 0.98 -0.68 -1.37
C TYR A 58 2.37 -0.47 -1.97
N ASP A 59 2.45 0.14 -3.16
CA ASP A 59 3.71 0.40 -3.84
C ASP A 59 4.63 1.31 -3.02
N MET A 60 4.08 2.37 -2.42
CA MET A 60 4.81 3.25 -1.52
C MET A 60 5.38 2.48 -0.33
N TYR A 61 4.57 1.65 0.35
CA TYR A 61 5.07 0.87 1.49
C TYR A 61 6.09 -0.18 1.07
N GLN A 62 5.93 -0.78 -0.12
CA GLN A 62 6.88 -1.73 -0.66
C GLN A 62 8.23 -1.06 -0.96
N GLN A 63 8.21 0.12 -1.57
CA GLN A 63 9.41 0.93 -1.82
C GLN A 63 10.09 1.32 -0.51
N LEU A 64 9.31 1.82 0.46
CA LEU A 64 9.84 2.20 1.77
C LEU A 64 10.44 1.02 2.52
N ALA A 65 9.86 -0.18 2.42
CA ALA A 65 10.39 -1.39 3.06
C ALA A 65 11.64 -1.95 2.35
N ASN A 66 11.81 -1.65 1.06
CA ASN A 66 12.96 -2.04 0.26
C ASN A 66 14.07 -0.97 0.22
N LEU A 67 13.85 0.19 0.84
CA LEU A 67 14.84 1.25 0.91
C LEU A 67 16.08 0.74 1.66
N HIS A 68 17.26 0.94 1.09
CA HIS A 68 18.52 0.65 1.76
C HIS A 68 18.73 1.68 2.88
N TYR A 69 18.97 1.19 4.10
CA TYR A 69 19.03 2.03 5.30
C TYR A 69 20.42 1.89 5.94
N GLY A 70 21.42 2.62 5.41
CA GLY A 70 22.85 2.52 5.78
C GLY A 70 23.59 1.41 5.01
N SER A 71 24.75 1.58 4.38
CA SER A 71 25.74 2.68 4.30
C SER A 71 26.35 2.78 2.88
N ASP A 72 26.20 3.95 2.26
CA ASP A 72 27.20 4.54 1.34
C ASP A 72 28.01 5.66 2.06
N ALA A 73 27.69 5.93 3.33
CA ALA A 73 28.32 6.99 4.13
C ALA A 73 29.60 6.56 4.87
N ASP A 74 29.95 5.27 4.83
CA ASP A 74 31.14 4.72 5.53
C ASP A 74 32.28 4.31 4.56
N THR A 75 32.14 4.56 3.25
CA THR A 75 33.14 4.14 2.25
C THR A 75 34.17 5.24 1.89
N GLU A 76 33.95 6.50 2.27
CA GLU A 76 34.96 7.58 2.08
C GLU A 76 35.75 7.86 3.37
N SER A 77 36.48 6.86 3.87
CA SER A 77 37.58 7.05 4.85
C SER A 77 38.46 5.81 4.96
N ASN A 78 39.23 5.50 3.91
CA ASN A 78 40.67 5.13 4.00
C ASN A 78 41.29 5.04 2.59
#